data_AF-A0A7K8JJ04-F1
#
_entry.id   AF-A0A7K8JJ04-F1
#
_cell.length_a   1.000
_cell.length_b   1.000
_cell.length_c   1.000
_cell.angle_alpha   90.00
_cell.angle_beta   90.00
_cell.angle_gamma   90.00
#
_symmetry.space_group_name_H-M   'P 1'
#
loop_
_entity.id
_entity.type
_entity.pdbx_description
1 polymer ?
#
loop_
_entity_poly.entity_id
_entity_poly.type
_entity_poly.pdbx_seq_one_letter_code
_entity_poly.pdbx_strand_id
1 'polypeptide(L)'
;VQSSIQRFQEKFFIFALTPQQVREICISRDFLPGGRRDYTVQVQLRLCLAETSCPQEDNYPNSLCIKVNGKLFPLPGYAPPPKNGIEQKRPGRPLNITSLVRLSSAVPNQISISWASEIGKNYSMSVYLVRQLTSAMLLQRLKMKVKEKLTADPDSEIATTSLRVSLMCPLGKMRLTIPCRAVTCTHLQCFDAALYLQMNEKKPTWICPVCDKKATYESLILDGLFMEILNECSDVDEIKFQEDGSWCPMRPKKEAMRVSSPQCTKIESSSVFRKPCSVAVTNEVNKKKVDVIDLTIESSSDEEEDPPAKRKCIFMSETQGSPTKGVLVYQPPTVRVPSMTTVDAAAIPPSLTDYPVPFHHPPISSISSDLPG
;
A
#
# COMPACT_ATOMS: atom_id res chain seq x y z
N VAL A 1 -3.27 -42.61 -24.18
CA VAL A 1 -4.50 -41.78 -24.04
C VAL A 1 -5.29 -42.28 -22.84
N GLN A 2 -5.13 -41.68 -21.65
CA GLN A 2 -5.78 -42.14 -20.40
C GLN A 2 -5.71 -41.05 -19.31
N SER A 3 -6.85 -40.42 -18.98
CA SER A 3 -7.08 -39.54 -17.81
C SER A 3 -8.49 -38.92 -17.86
N SER A 4 -8.95 -38.59 -19.08
CA SER A 4 -10.16 -37.79 -19.40
C SER A 4 -11.52 -38.33 -18.93
N ILE A 5 -11.57 -39.51 -18.30
CA ILE A 5 -12.81 -40.12 -17.80
C ILE A 5 -13.04 -39.80 -16.30
N GLN A 6 -12.00 -39.48 -15.53
CA GLN A 6 -12.14 -39.15 -14.11
C GLN A 6 -12.30 -37.65 -13.89
N ARG A 7 -13.49 -37.24 -13.43
CA ARG A 7 -13.80 -35.83 -13.08
C ARG A 7 -12.87 -35.27 -12.01
N PHE A 8 -12.45 -36.10 -11.05
CA PHE A 8 -11.43 -35.76 -10.06
C PHE A 8 -10.09 -36.36 -10.46
N GLN A 9 -9.02 -35.60 -10.25
CA GLN A 9 -7.62 -36.02 -10.44
C GLN A 9 -6.88 -35.86 -9.10
N GLU A 10 -5.88 -36.71 -8.84
CA GLU A 10 -4.92 -36.53 -7.75
C GLU A 10 -3.48 -36.68 -8.29
N LYS A 11 -2.55 -35.88 -7.78
CA LYS A 11 -1.11 -35.98 -8.04
C LYS A 11 -0.30 -35.80 -6.76
N PHE A 12 0.84 -36.48 -6.71
CA PHE A 12 1.79 -36.44 -5.61
C PHE A 12 3.08 -35.78 -6.08
N PHE A 13 3.61 -34.88 -5.27
CA PHE A 13 4.84 -34.13 -5.50
C PHE A 13 5.77 -34.31 -4.30
N ILE A 14 7.08 -34.33 -4.53
CA ILE A 14 8.09 -34.53 -3.50
C ILE A 14 9.15 -33.43 -3.62
N PHE A 15 9.57 -32.89 -2.48
CA PHE A 15 10.72 -31.98 -2.38
C PHE A 15 11.53 -32.26 -1.12
N ALA A 16 12.81 -31.89 -1.12
CA ALA A 16 13.68 -31.93 0.05
C ALA A 16 14.22 -30.52 0.33
N LEU A 17 14.48 -30.22 1.60
CA LEU A 17 15.15 -28.99 2.01
C LEU A 17 16.64 -29.26 2.22
N THR A 18 17.51 -28.37 1.77
CA THR A 18 18.94 -28.49 2.10
C THR A 18 19.18 -28.14 3.58
N PRO A 19 20.30 -28.59 4.20
CA PRO A 19 20.63 -28.23 5.58
C PRO A 19 20.69 -26.71 5.81
N GLN A 20 21.04 -25.93 4.78
CA GLN A 20 21.02 -24.47 4.84
C GLN A 20 19.59 -23.93 4.89
N GLN A 21 18.70 -24.39 4.00
CA GLN A 21 17.31 -23.93 3.95
C GLN A 21 16.56 -24.25 5.25
N VAL A 22 16.82 -25.41 5.86
CA VAL A 22 16.29 -25.76 7.19
C VAL A 22 16.76 -24.76 8.25
N ARG A 23 18.07 -24.42 8.29
CA ARG A 23 18.57 -23.40 9.22
C ARG A 23 17.93 -22.03 8.97
N GLU A 24 17.86 -21.59 7.72
CA GLU A 24 17.27 -20.30 7.32
C GLU A 24 15.81 -20.17 7.77
N ILE A 25 14.98 -21.22 7.60
CA ILE A 25 13.62 -21.22 8.14
C ILE A 25 13.66 -21.13 9.67
N CYS A 26 14.38 -22.03 10.34
CA CYS A 26 14.38 -22.11 11.81
C CYS A 26 14.82 -20.82 12.52
N ILE A 27 15.82 -20.10 11.98
CA ILE A 27 16.28 -18.82 12.57
C ILE A 27 15.42 -17.61 12.18
N SER A 28 14.52 -17.74 11.20
CA SER A 28 13.72 -16.62 10.67
C SER A 28 12.49 -16.23 11.51
N ARG A 29 12.35 -16.80 12.70
CA ARG A 29 11.13 -16.73 13.51
C ARG A 29 11.00 -15.38 14.21
N ASP A 30 10.06 -14.56 13.75
CA ASP A 30 9.89 -13.16 14.15
C ASP A 30 8.40 -12.84 14.34
N PHE A 31 8.08 -11.61 14.79
CA PHE A 31 6.70 -11.13 14.90
C PHE A 31 6.17 -10.68 13.54
N LEU A 32 5.25 -11.46 12.96
CA LEU A 32 4.55 -11.05 11.74
C LEU A 32 3.41 -10.04 12.03
N PRO A 33 2.97 -9.26 11.02
CA PRO A 33 1.79 -8.40 11.11
C PRO A 33 0.57 -9.15 11.68
N GLY A 34 0.00 -8.61 12.77
CA GLY A 34 -1.00 -9.30 13.58
C GLY A 34 -0.47 -9.95 14.86
N GLY A 35 0.80 -9.73 15.22
CA GLY A 35 1.36 -10.02 16.55
C GLY A 35 1.71 -11.50 16.80
N ARG A 36 1.54 -12.38 15.81
CA ARG A 36 1.89 -13.80 15.91
C ARG A 36 3.37 -14.00 15.60
N ARG A 37 4.07 -14.79 16.43
CA ARG A 37 5.44 -15.26 16.12
C ARG A 37 5.39 -16.42 15.13
N ASP A 38 5.85 -16.17 13.91
CA ASP A 38 5.87 -17.11 12.78
C ASP A 38 7.18 -16.93 11.99
N TYR A 39 7.42 -17.75 10.98
CA TYR A 39 8.65 -17.71 10.19
C TYR A 39 8.59 -16.63 9.10
N THR A 40 9.60 -15.76 9.03
CA THR A 40 9.75 -14.80 7.92
C THR A 40 10.33 -15.46 6.67
N VAL A 41 11.03 -16.59 6.79
CA VAL A 41 11.42 -17.46 5.68
C VAL A 41 10.47 -18.66 5.64
N GLN A 42 9.78 -18.84 4.52
CA GLN A 42 8.62 -19.72 4.39
C GLN A 42 8.75 -20.64 3.17
N VAL A 43 8.16 -21.83 3.27
CA VAL A 43 7.86 -22.66 2.10
C VAL A 43 6.50 -22.25 1.56
N GLN A 44 6.48 -21.70 0.35
CA GLN A 44 5.31 -21.17 -0.31
C GLN A 44 4.94 -22.02 -1.53
N LEU A 45 3.71 -22.54 -1.53
CA LEU A 45 3.09 -23.22 -2.65
C LEU A 45 2.25 -22.22 -3.46
N ARG A 46 2.41 -22.21 -4.79
CA ARG A 46 1.59 -21.46 -5.74
C ARG A 46 0.95 -22.41 -6.75
N LEU A 47 -0.22 -22.04 -7.25
CA LEU A 47 -0.92 -22.73 -8.33
C LEU A 47 -1.42 -21.69 -9.33
N CYS A 48 -1.34 -21.97 -10.62
CA CYS A 48 -1.78 -21.07 -11.68
C CYS A 48 -2.30 -21.86 -12.90
N LEU A 49 -2.77 -21.16 -13.93
CA LEU A 49 -3.04 -21.78 -15.23
C LEU A 49 -1.71 -22.14 -15.90
N ALA A 50 -1.69 -23.24 -16.66
CA ALA A 50 -0.51 -23.68 -17.42
C ALA A 50 -0.41 -22.93 -18.77
N GLU A 51 -0.45 -21.61 -18.71
CA GLU A 51 -0.29 -20.70 -19.85
C GLU A 51 1.13 -20.11 -19.86
N THR A 52 1.73 -20.02 -21.05
CA THR A 52 3.15 -19.63 -21.25
C THR A 52 3.34 -18.28 -21.92
N SER A 53 2.25 -17.59 -22.27
CA SER A 53 2.24 -16.28 -22.94
C SER A 53 2.72 -15.13 -22.05
N CYS A 54 2.55 -15.24 -20.74
CA CYS A 54 2.96 -14.24 -19.76
C CYS A 54 3.15 -14.87 -18.36
N PRO A 55 3.87 -14.18 -17.43
CA PRO A 55 3.92 -14.57 -16.03
C PRO A 55 2.51 -14.66 -15.41
N GLN A 56 2.23 -15.78 -14.75
CA GLN A 56 0.88 -16.13 -14.29
C GLN A 56 0.59 -15.66 -12.86
N GLU A 57 -0.64 -15.17 -12.67
CA GLU A 57 -1.25 -14.91 -11.35
C GLU A 57 -1.68 -16.22 -10.67
N ASP A 58 -1.83 -16.21 -9.34
CA ASP A 58 -2.34 -17.39 -8.63
C ASP A 58 -3.79 -17.70 -9.03
N ASN A 59 -4.06 -18.94 -9.44
CA ASN A 59 -5.36 -19.40 -9.92
C ASN A 59 -5.54 -20.88 -9.57
N TYR A 60 -6.45 -21.18 -8.65
CA TYR A 60 -6.71 -22.55 -8.20
C TYR A 60 -7.56 -23.35 -9.21
N PRO A 61 -7.40 -24.67 -9.33
CA PRO A 61 -8.39 -25.51 -9.99
C PRO A 61 -9.67 -25.64 -9.15
N ASN A 62 -10.76 -26.08 -9.79
CA ASN A 62 -12.03 -26.34 -9.10
C ASN A 62 -11.89 -27.49 -8.09
N SER A 63 -12.65 -27.44 -7.00
CA SER A 63 -12.62 -28.42 -5.90
C SER A 63 -11.22 -28.73 -5.33
N LEU A 64 -10.27 -27.78 -5.41
CA LEU A 64 -8.90 -27.93 -4.91
C LEU A 64 -8.87 -28.39 -3.44
N CYS A 65 -8.14 -29.47 -3.20
CA CYS A 65 -7.78 -30.03 -1.90
C CYS A 65 -6.26 -30.29 -1.88
N ILE A 66 -5.61 -30.03 -0.75
CA ILE A 66 -4.15 -30.13 -0.60
C ILE A 66 -3.84 -30.86 0.71
N LYS A 67 -2.94 -31.84 0.66
CA LYS A 67 -2.34 -32.49 1.84
C LYS A 67 -0.83 -32.28 1.81
N VAL A 68 -0.22 -31.93 2.95
CA VAL A 68 1.24 -31.82 3.11
C VAL A 68 1.66 -32.77 4.21
N ASN A 69 2.57 -33.70 3.89
CA ASN A 69 3.00 -34.80 4.76
C ASN A 69 1.83 -35.58 5.38
N GLY A 70 0.79 -35.85 4.56
CA GLY A 70 -0.45 -36.53 4.97
C GLY A 70 -1.49 -35.64 5.67
N LYS A 71 -1.11 -34.48 6.22
CA LYS A 71 -2.02 -33.55 6.91
C LYS A 71 -2.77 -32.67 5.91
N LEU A 72 -4.08 -32.52 6.08
CA LEU A 72 -4.90 -31.60 5.28
C LEU A 72 -4.45 -30.14 5.50
N PHE A 73 -4.24 -29.39 4.41
CA PHE A 73 -3.93 -27.97 4.47
C PHE A 73 -5.22 -27.13 4.42
N PRO A 74 -5.46 -26.22 5.39
CA PRO A 74 -6.66 -25.38 5.42
C PRO A 74 -6.59 -24.29 4.36
N LEU A 75 -7.26 -24.53 3.23
CA LEU A 75 -7.37 -23.55 2.14
C LEU A 75 -8.17 -22.31 2.56
N PRO A 76 -7.96 -21.16 1.89
CA PRO A 76 -8.69 -19.93 2.16
C PRO A 76 -10.22 -20.11 2.19
N GLY A 77 -10.90 -19.33 3.03
CA GLY A 77 -12.36 -19.22 2.97
C GLY A 77 -12.85 -18.78 1.58
N TYR A 78 -14.07 -19.16 1.23
CA TYR A 78 -14.76 -18.60 0.08
C TYR A 78 -15.06 -17.11 0.33
N ALA A 79 -15.31 -16.36 -0.74
CA ALA A 79 -15.89 -15.03 -0.60
C ALA A 79 -17.38 -15.15 -0.18
N PRO A 80 -18.03 -14.06 0.26
CA PRO A 80 -19.47 -14.05 0.45
C PRO A 80 -20.17 -14.23 -0.91
N PRO A 81 -21.15 -15.14 -1.05
CA PRO A 81 -21.82 -15.40 -2.32
C PRO A 81 -22.59 -14.17 -2.81
N PRO A 82 -22.68 -13.91 -4.13
CA PRO A 82 -23.54 -12.87 -4.67
C PRO A 82 -25.00 -13.33 -4.57
N LYS A 83 -25.95 -12.39 -4.59
CA LYS A 83 -27.40 -12.69 -4.55
C LYS A 83 -27.93 -13.54 -5.73
N ASN A 84 -27.08 -13.83 -6.72
CA ASN A 84 -27.46 -14.38 -8.03
C ASN A 84 -27.05 -15.86 -8.22
N GLY A 85 -26.63 -16.56 -7.16
CA GLY A 85 -26.45 -18.03 -7.17
C GLY A 85 -25.26 -18.59 -7.98
N ILE A 86 -24.42 -17.75 -8.59
CA ILE A 86 -23.24 -18.18 -9.36
C ILE A 86 -22.21 -18.81 -8.40
N GLU A 87 -21.74 -20.02 -8.72
CA GLU A 87 -20.73 -20.76 -7.94
C GLU A 87 -19.41 -19.97 -7.87
N GLN A 88 -19.03 -19.54 -6.66
CA GLN A 88 -17.84 -18.71 -6.49
C GLN A 88 -16.56 -19.53 -6.52
N LYS A 89 -15.77 -19.33 -7.57
CA LYS A 89 -14.37 -19.75 -7.61
C LYS A 89 -13.58 -19.04 -6.51
N ARG A 90 -12.94 -19.81 -5.62
CA ARG A 90 -12.06 -19.30 -4.56
C ARG A 90 -10.95 -18.43 -5.16
N PRO A 91 -10.70 -17.21 -4.66
CA PRO A 91 -9.63 -16.35 -5.18
C PRO A 91 -8.27 -16.99 -4.96
N GLY A 92 -7.47 -17.11 -6.02
CA GLY A 92 -6.10 -17.58 -5.96
C GLY A 92 -5.22 -16.62 -5.14
N ARG A 93 -4.27 -17.18 -4.40
CA ARG A 93 -3.21 -16.46 -3.67
C ARG A 93 -2.09 -17.45 -3.30
N PRO A 94 -0.87 -16.98 -2.98
CA PRO A 94 0.16 -17.88 -2.47
C PRO A 94 -0.24 -18.55 -1.15
N LEU A 95 0.22 -19.79 -0.96
CA LEU A 95 -0.07 -20.61 0.22
C LEU A 95 1.22 -20.86 1.02
N ASN A 96 1.34 -20.23 2.20
CA ASN A 96 2.37 -20.59 3.17
C ASN A 96 2.03 -21.97 3.76
N ILE A 97 2.81 -23.01 3.41
CA ILE A 97 2.63 -24.39 3.88
C ILE A 97 3.61 -24.77 5.00
N THR A 98 4.48 -23.85 5.43
CA THR A 98 5.63 -24.09 6.33
C THR A 98 5.26 -24.84 7.62
N SER A 99 4.09 -24.58 8.19
CA SER A 99 3.61 -25.23 9.42
C SER A 99 3.30 -26.73 9.28
N LEU A 100 3.19 -27.25 8.06
CA LEU A 100 3.03 -28.69 7.76
C LEU A 100 4.31 -29.34 7.19
N VAL A 101 5.36 -28.55 6.94
CA VAL A 101 6.63 -29.00 6.37
C VAL A 101 7.50 -29.64 7.46
N ARG A 102 8.13 -30.77 7.14
CA ARG A 102 9.21 -31.38 7.91
C ARG A 102 10.46 -30.53 7.72
N LEU A 103 10.83 -29.76 8.74
CA LEU A 103 12.05 -28.94 8.77
C LEU A 103 13.28 -29.82 9.07
N SER A 104 13.59 -30.73 8.14
CA SER A 104 14.75 -31.62 8.18
C SER A 104 15.24 -31.90 6.77
N SER A 105 16.55 -31.98 6.60
CA SER A 105 17.20 -32.35 5.32
C SER A 105 17.39 -33.86 5.17
N ALA A 106 17.11 -34.65 6.20
CA ALA A 106 17.26 -36.11 6.20
C ALA A 106 15.99 -36.85 5.73
N VAL A 107 14.85 -36.16 5.59
CA VAL A 107 13.58 -36.75 5.16
C VAL A 107 12.89 -35.88 4.11
N PRO A 108 12.32 -36.47 3.04
CA PRO A 108 11.57 -35.71 2.05
C PRO A 108 10.23 -35.21 2.62
N ASN A 109 9.77 -34.12 2.01
CA ASN A 109 8.43 -33.58 2.14
C ASN A 109 7.56 -34.03 0.96
N GLN A 110 6.31 -34.40 1.23
CA GLN A 110 5.35 -34.83 0.22
C GLN A 110 4.13 -33.89 0.21
N ILE A 111 3.68 -33.53 -0.99
CA ILE A 111 2.41 -32.83 -1.20
C ILE A 111 1.51 -33.74 -2.05
N SER A 112 0.27 -33.99 -1.61
CA SER A 112 -0.81 -34.45 -2.51
C SER A 112 -1.71 -33.27 -2.84
N ILE A 113 -2.09 -33.16 -4.11
CA ILE A 113 -3.10 -32.22 -4.58
C ILE A 113 -4.14 -32.99 -5.36
N SER A 114 -5.40 -32.82 -4.98
CA SER A 114 -6.55 -33.29 -5.74
C SER A 114 -7.48 -32.15 -6.14
N TRP A 115 -8.09 -32.28 -7.32
CA TRP A 115 -8.92 -31.24 -7.92
C TRP A 115 -9.94 -31.83 -8.90
N ALA A 116 -10.97 -31.05 -9.24
CA ALA A 116 -11.88 -31.37 -10.34
C ALA A 116 -11.33 -30.80 -11.65
N SER A 117 -11.20 -31.65 -12.67
CA SER A 117 -10.69 -31.28 -13.99
C SER A 117 -11.71 -30.45 -14.77
N GLU A 118 -11.22 -29.47 -15.55
CA GLU A 118 -12.01 -28.59 -16.40
C GLU A 118 -11.54 -28.72 -17.85
N ILE A 119 -12.47 -28.90 -18.79
CA ILE A 119 -12.12 -28.98 -20.23
C ILE A 119 -11.49 -27.65 -20.66
N GLY A 120 -10.35 -27.73 -21.34
CA GLY A 120 -9.61 -26.56 -21.84
C GLY A 120 -8.76 -25.82 -20.80
N LYS A 121 -8.73 -26.23 -19.52
CA LYS A 121 -7.89 -25.58 -18.49
C LYS A 121 -6.89 -26.56 -17.89
N ASN A 122 -5.63 -26.41 -18.30
CA ASN A 122 -4.49 -27.03 -17.64
C ASN A 122 -4.00 -26.12 -16.51
N TYR A 123 -3.49 -26.72 -15.43
CA TYR A 123 -2.99 -26.01 -14.25
C TYR A 123 -1.55 -26.41 -13.95
N SER A 124 -0.77 -25.46 -13.45
CA SER A 124 0.61 -25.65 -12.99
C SER A 124 0.68 -25.46 -11.47
N MET A 125 1.67 -26.07 -10.82
CA MET A 125 1.97 -25.87 -9.40
C MET A 125 3.48 -25.71 -9.20
N SER A 126 3.87 -24.89 -8.24
CA SER A 126 5.27 -24.65 -7.93
C SER A 126 5.47 -24.34 -6.45
N VAL A 127 6.62 -24.75 -5.91
CA VAL A 127 6.99 -24.60 -4.50
C VAL A 127 8.29 -23.81 -4.42
N TYR A 128 8.29 -22.75 -3.61
CA TYR A 128 9.40 -21.83 -3.45
C TYR A 128 9.80 -21.72 -1.98
N LEU A 129 11.09 -21.52 -1.72
CA LEU A 129 11.54 -20.91 -0.48
C LEU A 129 11.50 -19.39 -0.66
N VAL A 130 10.76 -18.69 0.19
CA VAL A 130 10.54 -17.24 0.09
C VAL A 130 10.87 -16.54 1.40
N ARG A 131 11.21 -15.25 1.34
CA ARG A 131 11.24 -14.36 2.50
C ARG A 131 10.06 -13.39 2.42
N GLN A 132 9.17 -13.43 3.41
CA GLN A 132 8.14 -12.41 3.58
C GLN A 132 8.80 -11.06 3.91
N LEU A 133 8.35 -10.00 3.23
CA LEU A 133 8.83 -8.63 3.42
C LEU A 133 7.74 -7.80 4.09
N THR A 134 8.13 -6.87 4.97
CA THR A 134 7.18 -5.98 5.61
C THR A 134 6.85 -4.76 4.74
N SER A 135 5.76 -4.07 5.05
CA SER A 135 5.38 -2.82 4.39
C SER A 135 6.49 -1.76 4.47
N ALA A 136 7.24 -1.69 5.57
CA ALA A 136 8.42 -0.84 5.71
C ALA A 136 9.58 -1.21 4.75
N MET A 137 9.86 -2.50 4.55
CA MET A 137 10.89 -2.95 3.60
C MET A 137 10.51 -2.63 2.14
N LEU A 138 9.23 -2.79 1.79
CA LEU A 138 8.71 -2.40 0.47
C LEU A 138 8.74 -0.87 0.28
N LEU A 139 8.45 -0.10 1.33
CA LEU A 139 8.52 1.36 1.29
C LEU A 139 9.95 1.88 1.09
N GLN A 140 10.94 1.27 1.76
CA GLN A 140 12.35 1.59 1.56
C GLN A 140 12.78 1.32 0.11
N ARG A 141 12.42 0.16 -0.45
CA ARG A 141 12.68 -0.19 -1.85
C ARG A 141 11.99 0.76 -2.83
N LEU A 142 10.75 1.20 -2.55
CA LEU A 142 10.03 2.18 -3.36
C LEU A 142 10.73 3.55 -3.36
N LYS A 143 11.23 4.02 -2.20
CA LYS A 143 12.05 5.23 -2.11
C LYS A 143 13.37 5.13 -2.89
N MET A 144 13.95 3.94 -3.01
CA MET A 144 15.18 3.73 -3.79
C MET A 144 14.93 3.80 -5.30
N LYS A 145 13.85 3.20 -5.82
CA LYS A 145 13.47 3.27 -7.27
C LYS A 145 13.49 4.70 -7.83
N VAL A 146 13.11 5.69 -7.03
CA VAL A 146 13.03 7.10 -7.45
C VAL A 146 14.42 7.68 -7.71
N LYS A 147 15.42 7.36 -6.88
CA LYS A 147 16.79 7.88 -7.06
C LYS A 147 17.43 7.46 -8.38
N GLU A 148 16.98 6.35 -8.97
CA GLU A 148 17.45 5.81 -10.25
C GLU A 148 16.65 6.35 -11.45
N LYS A 149 15.55 7.07 -11.21
CA LYS A 149 14.57 7.50 -12.25
C LYS A 149 14.17 8.97 -12.19
N LEU A 150 15.03 9.85 -11.64
CA LEU A 150 14.83 11.30 -11.65
C LEU A 150 15.14 11.97 -13.02
N THR A 151 14.73 11.33 -14.11
CA THR A 151 14.43 12.01 -15.37
C THR A 151 12.95 12.35 -15.35
N ALA A 152 12.60 13.61 -15.11
CA ALA A 152 11.22 14.06 -15.19
C ALA A 152 10.66 13.82 -16.60
N ASP A 153 9.42 13.35 -16.68
CA ASP A 153 8.69 13.17 -17.93
C ASP A 153 8.26 14.57 -18.44
N PRO A 154 8.82 15.07 -19.57
CA PRO A 154 8.57 16.43 -20.03
C PRO A 154 7.18 16.59 -20.65
N ASP A 155 6.52 15.48 -21.06
CA ASP A 155 5.32 15.49 -21.89
C ASP A 155 4.02 15.42 -21.07
N SER A 156 4.08 15.67 -19.75
CA SER A 156 2.94 15.70 -18.84
C SER A 156 2.12 17.01 -18.95
N GLU A 157 1.51 17.24 -20.11
CA GLU A 157 0.65 18.41 -20.36
C GLU A 157 -0.63 18.37 -19.49
N ILE A 158 -0.65 19.14 -18.40
CA ILE A 158 -1.83 19.29 -17.53
C ILE A 158 -2.83 20.29 -18.15
N ALA A 159 -3.45 19.88 -19.26
CA ALA A 159 -4.53 20.64 -19.89
C ALA A 159 -5.82 20.58 -19.04
N THR A 160 -5.95 21.43 -18.02
CA THR A 160 -7.17 21.57 -17.22
C THR A 160 -7.34 22.99 -16.68
N THR A 161 -8.55 23.54 -16.83
CA THR A 161 -8.96 24.88 -16.37
C THR A 161 -9.05 24.97 -14.84
N SER A 162 -7.87 25.03 -14.22
CA SER A 162 -7.63 25.38 -12.81
C SER A 162 -8.07 24.31 -11.78
N LEU A 163 -7.38 23.16 -11.81
CA LEU A 163 -7.65 21.95 -11.03
C LEU A 163 -7.35 22.09 -9.53
N ARG A 164 -8.26 21.62 -8.66
CA ARG A 164 -8.05 21.51 -7.20
C ARG A 164 -7.65 20.09 -6.80
N VAL A 165 -6.74 19.96 -5.83
CA VAL A 165 -6.29 18.66 -5.31
C VAL A 165 -5.99 18.78 -3.81
N SER A 166 -6.15 17.69 -3.04
CA SER A 166 -5.90 17.69 -1.60
C SER A 166 -4.51 17.16 -1.24
N LEU A 167 -3.88 17.79 -0.26
CA LEU A 167 -2.66 17.33 0.41
C LEU A 167 -2.95 16.26 1.49
N MET A 168 -4.22 15.88 1.68
CA MET A 168 -4.66 14.86 2.63
C MET A 168 -4.80 13.49 1.94
N CYS A 169 -4.37 12.45 2.65
CA CYS A 169 -4.46 11.08 2.20
C CYS A 169 -5.92 10.61 2.11
N PRO A 170 -6.43 10.19 0.93
CA PRO A 170 -7.81 9.73 0.78
C PRO A 170 -8.11 8.48 1.62
N LEU A 171 -7.10 7.65 1.92
CA LEU A 171 -7.18 6.52 2.83
C LEU A 171 -7.17 6.94 4.31
N GLY A 172 -6.11 7.66 4.73
CA GLY A 172 -5.82 7.89 6.15
C GLY A 172 -6.53 9.11 6.76
N LYS A 173 -7.09 10.00 5.94
CA LYS A 173 -7.63 11.33 6.33
C LYS A 173 -6.63 12.19 7.12
N MET A 174 -5.34 11.90 6.95
CA MET A 174 -4.18 12.58 7.51
C MET A 174 -3.34 13.17 6.38
N ARG A 175 -2.52 14.18 6.65
CA ARG A 175 -1.62 14.78 5.64
C ARG A 175 -0.73 13.72 5.00
N LEU A 176 -0.56 13.80 3.69
CA LEU A 176 0.37 12.95 2.94
C LEU A 176 1.79 13.12 3.50
N THR A 177 2.46 12.01 3.81
CA THR A 177 3.88 12.01 4.22
C THR A 177 4.76 11.51 3.08
N ILE A 178 4.25 10.57 2.27
CA ILE A 178 4.93 10.01 1.11
C ILE A 178 3.90 9.94 -0.05
N PRO A 179 3.72 11.02 -0.82
CA PRO A 179 2.76 11.07 -1.92
C PRO A 179 3.11 10.04 -3.00
N CYS A 180 2.12 9.24 -3.35
CA CYS A 180 2.25 8.11 -4.27
C CYS A 180 0.99 7.93 -5.10
N ARG A 181 1.18 7.48 -6.34
CA ARG A 181 0.13 6.99 -7.23
C ARG A 181 0.68 5.86 -8.11
N ALA A 182 -0.16 5.19 -8.88
CA ALA A 182 0.34 4.31 -9.94
C ALA A 182 0.60 5.13 -11.21
N VAL A 183 1.57 4.73 -12.03
CA VAL A 183 1.83 5.34 -13.35
C VAL A 183 0.60 5.23 -14.28
N THR A 184 -0.27 4.25 -14.06
CA THR A 184 -1.55 4.04 -14.76
C THR A 184 -2.71 4.91 -14.25
N CYS A 185 -2.49 5.75 -13.22
CA CYS A 185 -3.51 6.64 -12.66
C CYS A 185 -3.65 7.93 -13.48
N THR A 186 -4.82 8.09 -14.13
CA THR A 186 -5.23 9.30 -14.86
C THR A 186 -5.70 10.45 -13.94
N HIS A 187 -5.16 10.54 -12.72
CA HIS A 187 -5.49 11.57 -11.72
C HIS A 187 -4.22 12.05 -11.01
N LEU A 188 -4.21 13.34 -10.62
CA LEU A 188 -3.11 13.91 -9.82
C LEU A 188 -3.22 13.58 -8.33
N GLN A 189 -4.42 13.32 -7.80
CA GLN A 189 -4.61 13.06 -6.37
C GLN A 189 -3.79 11.86 -5.92
N CYS A 190 -2.79 12.12 -5.07
CA CYS A 190 -1.95 11.11 -4.47
C CYS A 190 -2.60 10.46 -3.24
N PHE A 191 -2.11 9.28 -2.89
CA PHE A 191 -2.33 8.60 -1.62
C PHE A 191 -0.99 8.36 -0.91
N ASP A 192 -1.02 7.98 0.37
CA ASP A 192 0.22 7.81 1.14
C ASP A 192 0.79 6.40 0.95
N ALA A 193 2.05 6.31 0.52
CA ALA A 193 2.71 5.04 0.24
C ALA A 193 2.84 4.12 1.46
N ALA A 194 3.11 4.67 2.65
CA ALA A 194 3.30 3.86 3.85
C ALA A 194 2.00 3.19 4.27
N LEU A 195 0.91 3.97 4.34
CA LEU A 195 -0.42 3.45 4.65
C LEU A 195 -0.92 2.48 3.57
N TYR A 196 -0.66 2.76 2.30
CA TYR A 196 -1.03 1.88 1.18
C TYR A 196 -0.37 0.50 1.27
N LEU A 197 0.93 0.47 1.59
CA LEU A 197 1.67 -0.78 1.76
C LEU A 197 1.25 -1.54 3.03
N GLN A 198 0.95 -0.84 4.14
CA GLN A 198 0.40 -1.45 5.36
C GLN A 198 -0.99 -2.08 5.14
N MET A 199 -1.83 -1.50 4.27
CA MET A 199 -3.10 -2.11 3.89
C MET A 199 -2.89 -3.39 3.07
N ASN A 200 -2.02 -3.35 2.05
CA ASN A 200 -1.76 -4.51 1.19
C ASN A 200 -1.00 -5.64 1.91
N GLU A 201 -0.17 -5.31 2.90
CA GLU A 201 0.47 -6.28 3.81
C GLU A 201 -0.56 -7.11 4.61
N LYS A 202 -1.69 -6.50 5.01
CA LYS A 202 -2.79 -7.17 5.72
C LYS A 202 -3.78 -7.86 4.79
N LYS A 203 -4.08 -7.24 3.64
CA LYS A 203 -5.00 -7.75 2.61
C LYS A 203 -4.56 -7.23 1.24
N PRO A 204 -3.78 -8.00 0.45
CA PRO A 204 -3.27 -7.55 -0.84
C PRO A 204 -4.41 -7.49 -1.85
N THR A 205 -4.91 -6.28 -2.12
CA THR A 205 -5.91 -6.00 -3.15
C THR A 205 -5.31 -5.29 -4.35
N TRP A 206 -4.26 -4.49 -4.15
CA TRP A 206 -3.57 -3.69 -5.17
C TRP A 206 -4.52 -2.85 -6.02
N ILE A 207 -5.51 -2.23 -5.37
CA ILE A 207 -6.49 -1.30 -5.93
C ILE A 207 -6.14 0.13 -5.53
N CYS A 208 -6.26 1.09 -6.44
CA CYS A 208 -6.03 2.52 -6.17
C CYS A 208 -7.19 3.12 -5.37
N PRO A 209 -6.96 3.77 -4.21
CA PRO A 209 -8.01 4.30 -3.33
C PRO A 209 -8.66 5.61 -3.82
N VAL A 210 -8.37 6.02 -5.06
CA VAL A 210 -8.90 7.25 -5.69
C VAL A 210 -9.78 6.93 -6.91
N CYS A 211 -9.51 5.84 -7.62
CA CYS A 211 -10.20 5.51 -8.87
C CYS A 211 -10.51 4.01 -9.08
N ASP A 212 -10.29 3.18 -8.05
CA ASP A 212 -10.55 1.72 -8.01
C ASP A 212 -9.90 0.87 -9.13
N LYS A 213 -9.00 1.45 -9.94
CA LYS A 213 -8.16 0.75 -10.92
C LYS A 213 -7.03 -0.04 -10.21
N LYS A 214 -6.45 -1.05 -10.89
CA LYS A 214 -5.26 -1.76 -10.40
C LYS A 214 -4.07 -0.80 -10.22
N ALA A 215 -3.36 -0.94 -9.09
CA ALA A 215 -2.17 -0.22 -8.69
C ALA A 215 -1.20 -1.19 -7.97
N THR A 216 -0.53 -2.07 -8.73
CA THR A 216 0.44 -3.03 -8.16
C THR A 216 1.74 -2.34 -7.75
N TYR A 217 2.51 -2.96 -6.85
CA TYR A 217 3.77 -2.43 -6.33
C TYR A 217 4.79 -2.02 -7.42
N GLU A 218 4.75 -2.70 -8.56
CA GLU A 218 5.60 -2.46 -9.73
C GLU A 218 5.25 -1.12 -10.38
N SER A 219 3.96 -0.80 -10.44
CA SER A 219 3.40 0.42 -11.04
C SER A 219 3.45 1.66 -10.15
N LEU A 220 3.77 1.52 -8.86
CA LEU A 220 3.82 2.63 -7.92
C LEU A 220 4.99 3.58 -8.21
N ILE A 221 4.67 4.87 -8.28
CA ILE A 221 5.60 6.00 -8.37
C ILE A 221 5.39 6.92 -7.17
N LEU A 222 6.46 7.56 -6.69
CA LEU A 222 6.35 8.67 -5.73
C LEU A 222 6.28 9.97 -6.54
N ASP A 223 5.37 10.87 -6.15
CA ASP A 223 5.09 12.08 -6.92
C ASP A 223 5.95 13.24 -6.40
N GLY A 224 6.92 13.67 -7.23
CA GLY A 224 7.93 14.67 -6.86
C GLY A 224 7.34 16.05 -6.62
N LEU A 225 6.40 16.48 -7.47
CA LEU A 225 5.70 17.75 -7.34
C LEU A 225 4.90 17.82 -6.03
N PHE A 226 4.18 16.75 -5.67
CA PHE A 226 3.54 16.68 -4.36
C PHE A 226 4.55 16.69 -3.20
N MET A 227 5.73 16.09 -3.35
CA MET A 227 6.77 16.12 -2.32
C MET A 227 7.27 17.54 -2.05
N GLU A 228 7.50 18.32 -3.11
CA GLU A 228 7.92 19.73 -3.04
C GLU A 228 6.83 20.58 -2.37
N ILE A 229 5.59 20.49 -2.85
CA ILE A 229 4.44 21.23 -2.30
C ILE A 229 4.20 20.90 -0.82
N LEU A 230 4.35 19.63 -0.43
CA LEU A 230 4.17 19.19 0.96
C LEU A 230 5.23 19.77 1.91
N ASN A 231 6.44 20.05 1.41
CA ASN A 231 7.52 20.72 2.15
C ASN A 231 7.30 22.24 2.23
N GLU A 232 6.79 22.88 1.17
CA GLU A 232 6.63 24.34 1.12
C GLU A 232 5.43 24.88 1.92
N CYS A 233 4.31 24.16 2.00
CA CYS A 233 3.08 24.68 2.61
C CYS A 233 2.44 23.69 3.60
N SER A 234 2.85 23.78 4.87
CA SER A 234 2.39 22.93 5.97
C SER A 234 1.01 23.30 6.55
N ASP A 235 0.47 24.48 6.21
CA ASP A 235 -0.71 25.08 6.84
C ASP A 235 -2.04 24.91 6.06
N VAL A 236 -2.04 24.13 4.96
CA VAL A 236 -3.26 23.85 4.16
C VAL A 236 -3.44 22.38 3.81
N ASP A 237 -4.70 21.99 3.64
CA ASP A 237 -5.14 20.66 3.23
C ASP A 237 -5.50 20.56 1.73
N GLU A 238 -5.62 21.70 1.04
CA GLU A 238 -5.95 21.80 -0.39
C GLU A 238 -5.05 22.80 -1.12
N ILE A 239 -4.79 22.50 -2.39
CA ILE A 239 -4.10 23.37 -3.35
C ILE A 239 -4.95 23.54 -4.60
N LYS A 240 -4.71 24.64 -5.32
CA LYS A 240 -5.26 24.87 -6.66
C LYS A 240 -4.14 25.09 -7.65
N PHE A 241 -4.07 24.24 -8.68
CA PHE A 241 -3.25 24.45 -9.87
C PHE A 241 -3.88 25.50 -10.78
N GLN A 242 -3.04 26.22 -11.51
CA GLN A 242 -3.38 27.25 -12.48
C GLN A 242 -2.99 26.80 -13.89
N GLU A 243 -3.47 27.50 -14.90
CA GLU A 243 -3.30 27.12 -16.32
C GLU A 243 -1.85 27.30 -16.82
N ASP A 244 -1.02 28.04 -16.09
CA ASP A 244 0.42 28.19 -16.30
C ASP A 244 1.26 27.10 -15.57
N GLY A 245 0.60 26.09 -15.00
CA GLY A 245 1.24 25.01 -14.22
C GLY A 245 1.63 25.41 -12.78
N SER A 246 1.56 26.69 -12.41
CA SER A 246 1.79 27.13 -11.04
C SER A 246 0.65 26.70 -10.11
N TRP A 247 0.87 26.76 -8.80
CA TRP A 247 -0.12 26.36 -7.79
C TRP A 247 -0.24 27.41 -6.68
N CYS A 248 -1.38 27.43 -5.99
CA CYS A 248 -1.58 28.28 -4.82
C CYS A 248 -2.26 27.52 -3.65
N PRO A 249 -1.87 27.79 -2.39
CA PRO A 249 -2.52 27.26 -1.20
C PRO A 249 -3.99 27.69 -1.09
N MET A 250 -4.92 26.74 -0.94
CA MET A 250 -6.34 27.07 -0.69
C MET A 250 -6.60 27.29 0.79
N ARG A 251 -6.16 28.44 1.30
CA ARG A 251 -6.52 28.91 2.65
C ARG A 251 -8.02 29.20 2.74
N PRO A 252 -8.75 28.71 3.76
CA PRO A 252 -10.13 29.10 4.01
C PRO A 252 -10.24 30.62 4.11
N LYS A 253 -11.15 31.21 3.32
CA LYS A 253 -11.36 32.66 3.30
C LYS A 253 -12.00 33.08 4.62
N LYS A 254 -11.16 33.44 5.60
CA LYS A 254 -11.58 33.96 6.90
C LYS A 254 -12.33 35.26 6.66
N GLU A 255 -13.65 35.20 6.64
CA GLU A 255 -14.49 36.37 6.42
C GLU A 255 -14.25 37.37 7.54
N ALA A 256 -13.61 38.49 7.19
CA ALA A 256 -13.49 39.61 8.07
C ALA A 256 -14.89 40.22 8.24
N MET A 257 -15.61 39.78 9.26
CA MET A 257 -16.81 40.44 9.76
C MET A 257 -16.45 41.89 10.09
N ARG A 258 -16.63 42.78 9.12
CA ARG A 258 -16.66 44.23 9.37
C ARG A 258 -17.94 44.51 10.14
N VAL A 259 -17.86 44.36 11.46
CA VAL A 259 -18.84 44.89 12.38
C VAL A 259 -18.80 46.42 12.23
N SER A 260 -19.63 46.94 11.33
CA SER A 260 -19.84 48.37 11.13
C SER A 260 -20.62 48.91 12.32
N SER A 261 -19.91 49.19 13.41
CA SER A 261 -20.46 49.79 14.62
C SER A 261 -21.08 51.16 14.29
N PRO A 262 -22.39 51.36 14.48
CA PRO A 262 -22.99 52.69 14.41
C PRO A 262 -22.38 53.57 15.51
N GLN A 263 -22.18 54.86 15.22
CA GLN A 263 -21.63 55.80 16.20
C GLN A 263 -22.62 56.06 17.33
N CYS A 264 -22.10 56.27 18.54
CA CYS A 264 -22.90 56.66 19.70
C CYS A 264 -23.23 58.16 19.64
N THR A 265 -24.51 58.49 19.77
CA THR A 265 -25.01 59.80 20.22
C THR A 265 -25.81 59.61 21.52
N LYS A 266 -25.96 60.69 22.30
CA LYS A 266 -26.34 60.67 23.73
C LYS A 266 -27.59 61.53 23.99
N ILE A 267 -28.00 61.69 25.27
CA ILE A 267 -29.19 62.44 25.78
C ILE A 267 -30.49 61.61 25.66
N GLU A 268 -31.18 61.05 26.67
CA GLU A 268 -31.37 61.28 28.14
C GLU A 268 -32.45 62.35 28.46
N SER A 269 -33.61 62.12 29.13
CA SER A 269 -34.25 60.95 29.80
C SER A 269 -35.82 61.05 29.67
N SER A 270 -36.79 60.64 30.51
CA SER A 270 -36.92 59.99 31.86
C SER A 270 -38.40 59.63 32.19
N SER A 271 -38.65 58.64 33.09
CA SER A 271 -39.94 58.32 33.80
C SER A 271 -41.10 57.71 32.97
N VAL A 272 -42.08 56.90 33.44
CA VAL A 272 -42.72 56.65 34.78
C VAL A 272 -43.12 55.14 34.97
N PHE A 273 -43.40 54.71 36.21
CA PHE A 273 -43.96 53.41 36.66
C PHE A 273 -45.26 52.91 35.97
N ARG A 274 -45.45 51.56 35.90
CA ARG A 274 -46.49 50.80 36.67
C ARG A 274 -46.34 49.26 36.58
N LYS A 275 -47.16 48.51 37.34
CA LYS A 275 -47.03 47.06 37.69
C LYS A 275 -48.07 46.14 36.97
N PRO A 276 -47.99 44.79 37.09
CA PRO A 276 -48.56 43.84 36.11
C PRO A 276 -49.84 43.06 36.52
N CYS A 277 -50.40 42.34 35.54
CA CYS A 277 -51.27 41.14 35.65
C CYS A 277 -50.64 40.04 34.77
N SER A 278 -50.53 38.74 35.12
CA SER A 278 -51.57 37.69 35.25
C SER A 278 -52.48 37.60 33.99
N VAL A 279 -52.72 36.44 33.37
CA VAL A 279 -53.34 35.20 33.92
C VAL A 279 -52.99 33.93 33.08
N ALA A 280 -52.51 32.89 33.76
CA ALA A 280 -52.87 31.44 33.72
C ALA A 280 -52.77 30.50 32.48
N VAL A 281 -52.19 29.30 32.76
CA VAL A 281 -52.77 27.92 32.60
C VAL A 281 -53.01 27.37 31.18
N THR A 282 -52.10 26.57 30.62
CA THR A 282 -52.03 25.07 30.62
C THR A 282 -50.80 24.63 29.75
N ASN A 283 -50.26 23.40 29.70
CA ASN A 283 -50.59 22.11 30.33
C ASN A 283 -49.32 21.22 30.48
N GLU A 284 -49.35 20.33 31.47
CA GLU A 284 -48.81 18.94 31.51
C GLU A 284 -47.53 18.51 30.72
N VAL A 285 -46.53 18.04 31.50
CA VAL A 285 -45.91 16.67 31.46
C VAL A 285 -45.31 16.16 30.11
N ASN A 286 -44.07 15.66 30.03
CA ASN A 286 -43.41 14.69 30.94
C ASN A 286 -41.86 14.80 31.01
N LYS A 287 -41.27 14.01 31.92
CA LYS A 287 -39.85 13.96 32.29
C LYS A 287 -39.06 12.94 31.48
N LYS A 288 -37.75 13.17 31.34
CA LYS A 288 -36.75 12.19 31.81
C LYS A 288 -35.40 12.85 32.12
N LYS A 289 -34.75 12.34 33.18
CA LYS A 289 -33.40 12.72 33.60
C LYS A 289 -32.34 11.97 32.78
N VAL A 290 -31.13 12.50 32.79
CA VAL A 290 -29.90 11.68 32.77
C VAL A 290 -29.16 12.06 34.06
N ASP A 291 -28.92 11.09 34.93
CA ASP A 291 -28.16 11.31 36.17
C ASP A 291 -26.66 11.14 35.88
N VAL A 292 -25.82 11.89 36.61
CA VAL A 292 -24.36 11.90 36.46
C VAL A 292 -23.76 10.65 37.12
N ILE A 293 -22.80 10.01 36.44
CA ILE A 293 -21.96 8.96 37.02
C ILE A 293 -20.51 9.43 36.93
N ASP A 294 -19.95 9.81 38.08
CA ASP A 294 -18.51 9.91 38.28
C ASP A 294 -17.95 8.52 38.61
N LEU A 295 -16.71 8.25 38.21
CA LEU A 295 -15.97 7.01 38.47
C LEU A 295 -14.56 7.33 38.94
N THR A 296 -14.47 8.14 39.99
CA THR A 296 -13.26 8.33 40.78
C THR A 296 -12.96 7.07 41.59
N ILE A 297 -12.05 6.23 41.07
CA ILE A 297 -11.48 5.06 41.76
C ILE A 297 -10.16 5.50 42.44
N GLU A 298 -9.95 5.12 43.69
CA GLU A 298 -8.79 5.53 44.48
C GLU A 298 -7.46 4.81 44.13
N SER A 299 -6.37 5.42 44.60
CA SER A 299 -5.10 4.81 45.08
C SER A 299 -3.89 4.64 44.14
N SER A 300 -2.77 5.22 44.64
CA SER A 300 -1.36 4.77 44.53
C SER A 300 -0.66 4.92 43.17
N SER A 301 0.29 5.85 42.99
CA SER A 301 1.51 6.02 43.81
C SER A 301 2.08 7.44 43.69
N ASP A 302 2.74 7.93 44.74
CA ASP A 302 3.73 9.01 44.63
C ASP A 302 5.02 8.51 43.95
N GLU A 303 5.74 9.44 43.33
CA GLU A 303 7.21 9.60 43.23
C GLU A 303 7.44 11.02 42.68
N GLU A 304 8.26 11.86 43.32
CA GLU A 304 8.43 13.28 42.93
C GLU A 304 9.77 13.56 42.22
N GLU A 305 9.73 14.25 41.08
CA GLU A 305 10.87 15.05 40.56
C GLU A 305 10.40 16.40 40.00
N ASP A 306 11.03 17.48 40.46
CA ASP A 306 10.68 18.88 40.19
C ASP A 306 11.36 19.38 38.88
N PRO A 307 10.68 20.13 37.98
CA PRO A 307 11.23 20.46 36.66
C PRO A 307 12.15 21.70 36.66
N PRO A 308 13.29 21.67 35.93
CA PRO A 308 14.22 22.80 35.88
C PRO A 308 13.64 24.04 35.17
N ALA A 309 14.05 25.22 35.66
CA ALA A 309 13.34 26.48 35.42
C ALA A 309 13.46 27.06 33.98
N LYS A 310 12.36 27.73 33.57
CA LYS A 310 12.21 28.44 32.29
C LYS A 310 13.17 29.63 32.18
N ARG A 311 14.06 29.64 31.19
CA ARG A 311 14.79 30.86 30.78
C ARG A 311 13.89 31.75 29.89
N LYS A 312 13.94 33.06 30.14
CA LYS A 312 13.30 34.14 29.36
C LYS A 312 14.39 35.15 28.94
N CYS A 313 13.98 36.18 28.17
CA CYS A 313 14.81 37.31 27.71
C CYS A 313 15.82 36.95 26.59
N ILE A 314 16.23 37.85 25.69
CA ILE A 314 15.96 39.32 25.55
C ILE A 314 15.33 39.64 24.16
N PHE A 315 14.65 40.78 24.07
CA PHE A 315 14.10 41.37 22.84
C PHE A 315 15.22 42.02 22.01
N MET A 316 15.37 41.67 20.72
CA MET A 316 16.02 42.55 19.74
C MET A 316 15.13 42.69 18.51
N SER A 317 14.61 43.89 18.32
CA SER A 317 13.95 44.33 17.11
C SER A 317 14.98 45.00 16.20
N GLU A 318 15.08 44.58 14.95
CA GLU A 318 15.35 45.55 13.90
C GLU A 318 14.63 45.19 12.60
N THR A 319 14.23 46.23 11.89
CA THR A 319 13.34 46.19 10.73
C THR A 319 14.15 46.13 9.44
N GLN A 320 13.76 45.33 8.45
CA GLN A 320 13.87 45.76 7.05
C GLN A 320 12.86 45.06 6.13
N GLY A 321 12.56 45.71 5.00
CA GLY A 321 11.38 45.51 4.16
C GLY A 321 11.08 44.10 3.62
N SER A 322 9.79 43.87 3.42
CA SER A 322 9.30 43.01 2.34
C SER A 322 9.57 43.68 0.98
N PRO A 323 9.68 42.88 -0.09
CA PRO A 323 8.55 42.89 -1.03
C PRO A 323 8.07 41.49 -1.44
N THR A 324 6.98 41.47 -2.22
CA THR A 324 6.21 40.28 -2.57
C THR A 324 6.71 39.55 -3.82
N LYS A 325 6.19 38.32 -4.03
CA LYS A 325 6.26 37.50 -5.25
C LYS A 325 7.65 36.93 -5.63
N GLY A 326 7.93 35.73 -5.14
CA GLY A 326 8.60 34.72 -5.97
C GLY A 326 7.54 33.93 -6.73
N VAL A 327 7.57 33.94 -8.06
CA VAL A 327 6.80 33.00 -8.90
C VAL A 327 7.81 32.06 -9.52
N LEU A 328 7.75 30.77 -9.17
CA LEU A 328 8.56 29.74 -9.81
C LEU A 328 7.98 29.40 -11.18
N VAL A 329 8.39 30.17 -12.19
CA VAL A 329 8.16 29.83 -13.60
C VAL A 329 9.19 28.78 -14.00
N TYR A 330 8.73 27.56 -14.30
CA TYR A 330 9.58 26.53 -14.88
C TYR A 330 9.99 26.94 -16.30
N GLN A 331 11.30 27.07 -16.55
CA GLN A 331 11.85 27.34 -17.89
C GLN A 331 12.53 26.08 -18.44
N PRO A 332 12.09 25.54 -19.58
CA PRO A 332 12.83 24.49 -20.27
C PRO A 332 14.12 25.07 -20.90
N PRO A 333 15.24 24.34 -20.91
CA PRO A 333 16.48 24.79 -21.53
C PRO A 333 16.33 24.85 -23.07
N THR A 334 16.84 25.92 -23.67
CA THR A 334 16.77 26.11 -25.13
C THR A 334 17.69 25.15 -25.89
N VAL A 335 17.17 24.57 -26.97
CA VAL A 335 17.92 23.63 -27.82
C VAL A 335 19.08 24.33 -28.52
N ARG A 336 20.30 24.10 -28.04
CA ARG A 336 21.52 24.27 -28.85
C ARG A 336 21.87 22.95 -29.51
N VAL A 337 21.73 22.89 -30.83
CA VAL A 337 22.21 21.77 -31.66
C VAL A 337 23.73 21.85 -31.79
N PRO A 338 24.50 20.84 -31.34
CA PRO A 338 25.92 20.72 -31.69
C PRO A 338 26.04 20.16 -33.10
N SER A 339 26.91 20.73 -33.93
CA SER A 339 27.23 20.15 -35.25
C SER A 339 27.96 18.82 -35.07
N MET A 340 27.71 17.84 -35.95
CA MET A 340 28.41 16.56 -35.90
C MET A 340 29.86 16.71 -36.38
N THR A 341 30.80 16.19 -35.58
CA THR A 341 32.19 15.92 -35.95
C THR A 341 32.60 14.54 -35.42
N THR A 342 33.53 13.87 -36.12
CA THR A 342 33.68 12.40 -36.08
C THR A 342 35.01 11.92 -35.50
N VAL A 343 35.03 11.48 -34.24
CA VAL A 343 36.07 10.67 -33.55
C VAL A 343 35.50 10.21 -32.19
N ASP A 344 35.90 9.10 -31.54
CA ASP A 344 36.78 7.97 -31.92
C ASP A 344 36.28 6.68 -31.21
N ALA A 345 36.70 5.50 -31.65
CA ALA A 345 36.11 4.20 -31.28
C ALA A 345 36.91 3.41 -30.22
N ALA A 346 37.14 3.98 -29.02
CA ALA A 346 37.99 3.33 -28.00
C ALA A 346 37.63 3.58 -26.51
N ALA A 347 36.39 3.29 -26.07
CA ALA A 347 36.07 3.21 -24.63
C ALA A 347 34.75 2.46 -24.30
N ILE A 348 34.75 1.11 -24.33
CA ILE A 348 33.64 0.30 -23.76
C ILE A 348 34.23 -0.89 -22.96
N PRO A 349 33.94 -1.05 -21.66
CA PRO A 349 34.28 -2.26 -20.92
C PRO A 349 33.31 -3.42 -21.29
N PRO A 350 33.77 -4.67 -21.40
CA PRO A 350 32.97 -5.78 -21.93
C PRO A 350 31.81 -6.17 -21.01
N SER A 351 30.68 -6.55 -21.62
CA SER A 351 29.51 -7.11 -20.93
C SER A 351 29.74 -8.55 -20.49
N LEU A 352 29.17 -8.94 -19.34
CA LEU A 352 29.22 -10.31 -18.82
C LEU A 352 28.24 -11.24 -19.57
N THR A 353 28.53 -11.50 -20.84
CA THR A 353 27.73 -12.33 -21.75
C THR A 353 28.55 -13.35 -22.53
N ASP A 354 29.65 -13.84 -21.95
CA ASP A 354 30.42 -14.98 -22.47
C ASP A 354 30.81 -15.94 -21.34
N TYR A 355 30.04 -17.03 -21.21
CA TYR A 355 30.38 -18.21 -20.40
C TYR A 355 29.69 -19.45 -20.99
N PRO A 356 30.34 -20.17 -21.92
CA PRO A 356 29.82 -21.43 -22.45
C PRO A 356 30.01 -22.56 -21.43
N VAL A 357 28.96 -22.88 -20.66
CA VAL A 357 28.93 -24.04 -19.75
C VAL A 357 28.33 -25.25 -20.48
N PRO A 358 29.09 -26.34 -20.73
CA PRO A 358 28.56 -27.51 -21.44
C PRO A 358 27.61 -28.32 -20.55
N PHE A 359 26.31 -28.29 -20.88
CA PHE A 359 25.33 -29.21 -20.29
C PHE A 359 25.46 -30.60 -20.92
N HIS A 360 26.24 -31.48 -20.28
CA HIS A 360 26.24 -32.90 -20.62
C HIS A 360 24.95 -33.57 -20.12
N HIS A 361 24.11 -34.02 -21.06
CA HIS A 361 23.02 -34.93 -20.75
C HIS A 361 23.57 -36.33 -20.42
N PRO A 362 23.23 -36.94 -19.27
CA PRO A 362 23.45 -38.37 -19.08
C PRO A 362 22.49 -39.15 -20.00
N PRO A 363 22.95 -40.19 -20.73
CA PRO A 363 22.10 -40.96 -21.62
C PRO A 363 21.07 -41.78 -20.82
N ILE A 364 19.83 -41.81 -21.30
CA ILE A 364 18.78 -42.67 -20.74
C ILE A 364 19.10 -44.11 -21.10
N SER A 365 19.39 -44.93 -20.10
CA SER A 365 19.59 -46.38 -20.27
C SER A 365 18.25 -47.04 -20.65
N SER A 366 18.13 -47.47 -21.91
CA SER A 366 17.02 -48.30 -22.38
C SER A 366 17.03 -49.65 -21.66
N ILE A 367 15.99 -49.93 -20.86
CA ILE A 367 15.80 -51.23 -20.24
C ILE A 367 15.27 -52.18 -21.31
N SER A 368 16.04 -53.21 -21.68
CA SER A 368 15.56 -54.23 -22.63
C SER A 368 14.56 -55.17 -21.97
N SER A 369 13.62 -55.69 -22.75
CA SER A 369 12.54 -56.57 -22.30
C SER A 369 12.76 -58.00 -22.78
N ASP A 370 13.89 -58.60 -22.38
CA ASP A 370 14.29 -59.95 -22.79
C ASP A 370 14.06 -60.98 -21.67
N LEU A 371 13.02 -61.79 -21.84
CA LEU A 371 12.77 -63.02 -21.09
C LEU A 371 13.42 -64.21 -21.80
N PRO A 372 14.06 -65.12 -21.05
CA PRO A 372 14.13 -66.52 -21.46
C PRO A 372 13.85 -67.52 -20.31
N GLY A 373 13.06 -68.56 -20.60
CA GLY A 373 12.85 -69.73 -19.72
C GLY A 373 11.53 -69.74 -18.97
#